data_AF-A0A7Y2HUY7-F1
#
_entry.id   AF-A0A7Y2HUY7-F1
#
_cell.length_a   1.000
_cell.length_b   1.000
_cell.length_c   1.000
_cell.angle_alpha   90.00
_cell.angle_beta   90.00
_cell.angle_gamma   90.00
#
_symmetry.space_group_name_H-M   'P 1'
#
loop_
_entity.id
_entity.type
_entity.pdbx_description
1 polymer ?
#
loop_
_entity_poly.entity_id
_entity_poly.type
_entity_poly.pdbx_seq_one_letter_code
_entity_poly.pdbx_strand_id
1 'polypeptide(L)'
;GHRQVVVAQTSAARHEDLLSGFLCALDSNRASLHLVNRGTQTKTKKPLLDAWFVASAALESRAHPFILVNPDAGDHAAERVSFSGNPQAENDWPVEKLEYRGADGEATEMDLGFTFADYALLMPALHEHFRVVPAGFESPELVPLDQYLDLDEQQVDRAVPTVWGIDEQGVLLRLAVSRALVFACRDRLNYWRTLQELAGIHNFYVEEAIERVIEEQRAADEAEREELMKAHEEQLDSVRTEAADKVMGQLVDVLMGADLSDMIGGGSPLATMPAKAAADTLPLAETAEETAEAEAEAEVEAEAEEELSFDEPWLDTAMCTTCDDCMGINKMMFVYNDNKQAILRDPSAGPYADLVAAAEICPAKCIHPGKPMDPNEPGLEDLIARAAPFN
;
A
#
# COMPACT_ATOMS: atom_id res chain seq x y z
N GLY A 1 -12.38 -12.58 8.36
CA GLY A 1 -12.79 -13.60 7.37
C GLY A 1 -12.18 -14.94 7.75
N HIS A 2 -12.86 -16.04 7.45
CA HIS A 2 -12.40 -17.41 7.75
C HIS A 2 -11.04 -17.69 7.08
N ARG A 3 -10.03 -18.06 7.87
CA ARG A 3 -8.62 -18.17 7.40
C ARG A 3 -8.32 -19.43 6.58
N GLN A 4 -9.25 -20.40 6.59
CA GLN A 4 -9.10 -21.72 5.98
C GLN A 4 -9.95 -21.86 4.70
N VAL A 5 -10.01 -20.83 3.86
CA VAL A 5 -10.80 -20.81 2.61
C VAL A 5 -9.89 -20.41 1.46
N VAL A 6 -9.97 -21.12 0.34
CA VAL A 6 -9.36 -20.69 -0.92
C VAL A 6 -10.21 -19.57 -1.51
N VAL A 7 -9.66 -18.37 -1.66
CA VAL A 7 -10.39 -17.23 -2.22
C VAL A 7 -9.74 -16.83 -3.54
N ALA A 8 -10.50 -16.87 -4.63
CA ALA A 8 -10.04 -16.43 -5.94
C ALA A 8 -10.95 -15.30 -6.44
N GLN A 9 -10.43 -14.07 -6.45
CA GLN A 9 -11.02 -12.94 -7.14
C GLN A 9 -10.35 -12.78 -8.50
N THR A 10 -11.11 -12.90 -9.59
CA THR A 10 -10.56 -12.93 -10.95
C THR A 10 -11.46 -12.21 -11.96
N SER A 11 -10.90 -11.94 -13.14
CA SER A 11 -11.64 -11.39 -14.26
C SER A 11 -11.87 -12.47 -15.31
N ALA A 12 -13.09 -12.52 -15.87
CA ALA A 12 -13.38 -13.36 -17.03
C ALA A 12 -12.53 -12.97 -18.26
N ALA A 13 -11.95 -11.76 -18.26
CA ALA A 13 -11.01 -11.30 -19.28
C ALA A 13 -9.57 -11.84 -19.11
N ARG A 14 -9.29 -12.57 -18.03
CA ARG A 14 -8.00 -13.23 -17.78
C ARG A 14 -8.26 -14.70 -17.51
N HIS A 15 -8.47 -15.46 -18.58
CA HIS A 15 -8.91 -16.85 -18.49
C HIS A 15 -7.87 -17.77 -17.83
N GLU A 16 -6.58 -17.51 -18.01
CA GLU A 16 -5.50 -18.28 -17.36
C GLU A 16 -5.54 -18.12 -15.83
N ASP A 17 -5.67 -16.89 -15.34
CA ASP A 17 -5.82 -16.57 -13.92
C ASP A 17 -7.09 -17.19 -13.32
N LEU A 18 -8.20 -17.13 -14.08
CA LEU A 18 -9.46 -17.76 -13.69
C LEU A 18 -9.30 -19.28 -13.52
N LEU A 19 -8.65 -19.94 -14.48
CA LEU A 19 -8.39 -21.39 -14.42
C LEU A 19 -7.44 -21.73 -13.27
N SER A 20 -6.40 -20.93 -13.04
CA SER A 20 -5.47 -21.09 -11.91
C SER A 20 -6.21 -21.07 -10.58
N GLY A 21 -7.14 -20.12 -10.39
CA GLY A 21 -7.98 -20.08 -9.21
C GLY A 21 -8.82 -21.34 -9.01
N PHE A 22 -9.47 -21.85 -10.08
CA PHE A 22 -10.24 -23.10 -9.98
C PHE A 22 -9.37 -24.32 -9.69
N LEU A 23 -8.20 -24.43 -10.31
CA LEU A 23 -7.25 -25.52 -10.04
C LEU A 23 -6.78 -25.49 -8.58
N CYS A 24 -6.38 -24.32 -8.08
CA CYS A 24 -6.00 -24.14 -6.69
C CYS A 24 -7.11 -24.57 -5.71
N ALA A 25 -8.37 -24.27 -6.03
CA ALA A 25 -9.51 -24.69 -5.22
C ALA A 25 -9.77 -26.20 -5.30
N LEU A 26 -9.61 -26.82 -6.48
CA LEU A 26 -9.81 -28.26 -6.69
C LEU A 26 -8.70 -29.11 -6.06
N ASP A 27 -7.48 -28.58 -6.00
CA ASP A 27 -6.33 -29.24 -5.37
C ASP A 27 -6.33 -29.10 -3.84
N SER A 28 -7.20 -28.25 -3.28
CA SER A 28 -7.36 -28.07 -1.83
C SER A 28 -8.58 -28.83 -1.31
N ASN A 29 -8.51 -29.29 -0.06
CA ASN A 29 -9.64 -29.92 0.65
C ASN A 29 -10.50 -28.89 1.41
N ARG A 30 -10.32 -27.61 1.14
CA ARG A 30 -10.95 -26.50 1.85
C ARG A 30 -12.16 -25.96 1.11
N ALA A 31 -13.02 -25.24 1.82
CA ALA A 31 -14.04 -24.45 1.16
C ALA A 31 -13.39 -23.41 0.25
N SER A 32 -14.06 -23.09 -0.86
CA SER A 32 -13.57 -22.11 -1.82
C SER A 32 -14.62 -21.05 -2.15
N LEU A 33 -14.16 -19.83 -2.42
CA LEU A 33 -14.97 -18.71 -2.86
C LEU A 33 -14.36 -18.13 -4.14
N HIS A 34 -15.14 -18.12 -5.21
CA HIS A 34 -14.75 -17.51 -6.49
C HIS A 34 -15.57 -16.26 -6.76
N LEU A 35 -14.91 -15.11 -6.80
CA LEU A 35 -15.48 -13.83 -7.19
C LEU A 35 -15.02 -13.53 -8.62
N VAL A 36 -15.91 -13.69 -9.59
CA VAL A 36 -15.56 -13.56 -11.01
C VAL A 36 -16.24 -12.34 -11.62
N ASN A 37 -15.45 -11.32 -11.98
CA ASN A 37 -15.96 -10.20 -12.74
C ASN A 37 -16.15 -10.57 -14.21
N ARG A 38 -17.40 -10.49 -14.68
CA ARG A 38 -17.78 -10.81 -16.05
C ARG A 38 -17.85 -9.60 -16.98
N GLY A 39 -17.79 -8.38 -16.44
CA GLY A 39 -17.96 -7.12 -17.17
C GLY A 39 -19.36 -6.88 -17.74
N THR A 40 -20.32 -7.79 -17.56
CA THR A 40 -21.69 -7.64 -18.04
C THR A 40 -22.46 -6.62 -17.21
N GLN A 41 -22.92 -5.54 -17.84
CA GLN A 41 -23.71 -4.51 -17.18
C GLN A 41 -25.22 -4.81 -17.31
N THR A 42 -25.76 -5.64 -16.41
CA THR A 42 -27.15 -6.13 -16.49
C THR A 42 -28.22 -5.03 -16.41
N LYS A 43 -27.89 -3.87 -15.84
CA LYS A 43 -28.79 -2.71 -15.74
C LYS A 43 -28.70 -1.76 -16.94
N THR A 44 -27.74 -1.95 -17.84
CA THR A 44 -27.49 -1.06 -18.99
C THR A 44 -28.10 -1.66 -20.25
N LYS A 45 -29.10 -0.99 -20.85
CA LYS A 45 -29.78 -1.47 -22.07
C LYS A 45 -28.85 -1.60 -23.29
N LYS A 46 -27.80 -0.78 -23.34
CA LYS A 46 -26.78 -0.79 -24.39
C LYS A 46 -25.42 -0.43 -23.76
N PRO A 47 -24.56 -1.40 -23.43
CA PRO A 47 -23.25 -1.11 -22.87
C PRO A 47 -22.38 -0.37 -23.89
N LEU A 48 -21.49 0.49 -23.39
CA LEU A 48 -20.59 1.30 -24.23
C LEU A 48 -19.54 0.43 -24.93
N LEU A 49 -19.02 -0.57 -24.22
CA LEU A 49 -18.03 -1.52 -24.69
C LEU A 49 -18.50 -2.95 -24.43
N ASP A 50 -17.90 -3.90 -25.15
CA ASP A 50 -18.13 -5.33 -24.89
C ASP A 50 -17.70 -5.70 -23.46
N ALA A 51 -18.38 -6.70 -22.90
CA ALA A 51 -18.17 -7.13 -21.52
C ALA A 51 -16.69 -7.51 -21.22
N TRP A 52 -15.97 -8.03 -22.22
CA TRP A 52 -14.54 -8.33 -22.11
C TRP A 52 -13.71 -7.09 -21.77
N PHE A 53 -13.93 -5.97 -22.48
CA PHE A 53 -13.20 -4.72 -22.22
C PHE A 53 -13.56 -4.14 -20.86
N VAL A 54 -14.84 -4.17 -20.48
CA VAL A 54 -15.29 -3.72 -19.16
C VAL A 54 -14.67 -4.56 -18.03
N ALA A 55 -14.54 -5.87 -18.23
CA ALA A 55 -13.91 -6.77 -17.26
C ALA A 55 -12.39 -6.58 -17.16
N SER A 56 -11.70 -6.27 -18.27
CA SER A 56 -10.28 -5.90 -18.26
C SER A 56 -10.06 -4.56 -17.56
N ALA A 57 -10.85 -3.54 -17.90
CA ALA A 57 -10.74 -2.22 -17.29
C ALA A 57 -11.00 -2.26 -15.77
N ALA A 58 -11.89 -3.12 -15.29
CA ALA A 58 -12.12 -3.29 -13.86
C ALA A 58 -10.90 -3.87 -13.12
N LEU A 59 -10.11 -4.73 -13.77
CA LEU A 59 -8.87 -5.28 -13.23
C LEU A 59 -7.80 -4.18 -13.14
N GLU A 60 -7.58 -3.48 -14.26
CA GLU A 60 -6.56 -2.42 -14.38
C GLU A 60 -6.84 -1.24 -13.45
N SER A 61 -8.10 -0.82 -13.33
CA SER A 61 -8.51 0.28 -12.43
C SER A 61 -8.57 -0.09 -10.94
N ARG A 62 -8.08 -1.27 -10.56
CA ARG A 62 -8.17 -1.80 -9.19
C ARG A 62 -9.61 -1.85 -8.62
N ALA A 63 -10.63 -1.76 -9.47
CA ALA A 63 -12.03 -1.92 -9.07
C ALA A 63 -12.33 -3.36 -8.64
N HIS A 64 -11.71 -4.31 -9.35
CA HIS A 64 -11.81 -5.74 -9.12
C HIS A 64 -10.47 -6.40 -9.41
N PRO A 65 -9.45 -6.17 -8.56
CA PRO A 65 -8.10 -6.70 -8.76
C PRO A 65 -8.09 -8.23 -8.69
N PHE A 66 -7.10 -8.85 -9.30
CA PHE A 66 -6.84 -10.27 -9.15
C PHE A 66 -6.28 -10.56 -7.75
N ILE A 67 -6.87 -11.54 -7.06
CA ILE A 67 -6.41 -11.98 -5.75
C ILE A 67 -6.60 -13.49 -5.68
N LEU A 68 -5.55 -14.23 -5.33
CA LEU A 68 -5.63 -15.64 -5.03
C LEU A 68 -5.09 -15.86 -3.61
N VAL A 69 -5.95 -16.29 -2.70
CA VAL A 69 -5.59 -16.70 -1.35
C VAL A 69 -5.59 -18.21 -1.30
N ASN A 70 -4.43 -18.80 -1.07
CA ASN A 70 -4.26 -20.23 -0.83
C ASN A 70 -3.80 -20.46 0.63
N PRO A 71 -4.67 -20.95 1.53
CA PRO A 71 -4.30 -21.26 2.91
C PRO A 71 -3.16 -22.28 3.04
N ASP A 72 -3.00 -23.16 2.05
CA ASP A 72 -2.02 -24.25 2.08
C ASP A 72 -0.64 -23.83 1.51
N ALA A 73 -0.49 -22.58 1.05
CA ALA A 73 0.76 -22.10 0.45
C ALA A 73 1.82 -21.64 1.47
N GLY A 74 1.46 -21.49 2.75
CA GLY A 74 2.39 -21.11 3.81
C GLY A 74 1.75 -20.51 5.05
N ASP A 75 2.58 -20.17 6.02
CA ASP A 75 2.17 -19.66 7.34
C ASP A 75 2.10 -18.13 7.37
N HIS A 76 2.80 -17.45 6.46
CA HIS A 76 2.76 -16.00 6.34
C HIS A 76 1.70 -15.54 5.33
N ALA A 77 1.11 -14.36 5.56
CA ALA A 77 0.15 -13.78 4.62
C ALA A 77 0.75 -13.61 3.22
N ALA A 78 2.02 -13.19 3.15
CA ALA A 78 2.73 -12.98 1.89
C ALA A 78 2.93 -14.27 1.06
N GLU A 79 2.95 -15.43 1.71
CA GLU A 79 3.05 -16.74 1.03
C GLU A 79 1.68 -17.21 0.54
N ARG A 80 0.63 -16.90 1.31
CA ARG A 80 -0.74 -17.30 1.00
C ARG A 80 -1.43 -16.44 -0.03
N VAL A 81 -1.10 -15.16 -0.10
CA VAL A 81 -1.77 -14.18 -0.97
C VAL A 81 -0.92 -13.95 -2.22
N SER A 82 -1.44 -14.37 -3.37
CA SER A 82 -0.89 -14.06 -4.68
C SER A 82 -1.76 -13.04 -5.40
N PHE A 83 -1.11 -12.09 -6.06
CA PHE A 83 -1.75 -11.04 -6.82
C PHE A 83 -0.99 -10.74 -8.13
N SER A 84 -0.16 -11.69 -8.58
CA SER A 84 0.65 -11.57 -9.81
C SER A 84 -0.15 -11.46 -11.10
N GLY A 85 -1.44 -11.83 -11.09
CA GLY A 85 -2.35 -11.64 -12.23
C GLY A 85 -2.75 -10.17 -12.47
N ASN A 86 -2.28 -9.23 -11.64
CA ASN A 86 -2.53 -7.80 -11.84
C ASN A 86 -1.43 -7.17 -12.71
N PRO A 87 -1.78 -6.30 -13.67
CA PRO A 87 -0.79 -5.51 -14.40
C PRO A 87 -0.11 -4.50 -13.47
N GLN A 88 1.21 -4.37 -13.62
CA GLN A 88 2.08 -3.45 -12.88
C GLN A 88 1.72 -3.47 -11.38
N ALA A 89 1.87 -4.63 -10.74
CA ALA A 89 1.32 -4.91 -9.41
C ALA A 89 2.02 -4.13 -8.28
N GLU A 90 3.23 -3.68 -8.54
CA GLU A 90 4.03 -2.78 -7.71
C GLU A 90 3.51 -1.33 -7.75
N ASN A 91 2.91 -0.90 -8.86
CA ASN A 91 2.42 0.47 -8.98
C ASN A 91 1.03 0.63 -8.35
N ASP A 92 0.75 1.82 -7.80
CA ASP A 92 -0.58 2.19 -7.32
C ASP A 92 -1.62 2.06 -8.44
N TRP A 93 -1.29 2.62 -9.61
CA TRP A 93 -2.07 2.53 -10.84
C TRP A 93 -1.19 2.03 -12.00
N PRO A 94 -1.69 1.16 -12.88
CA PRO A 94 -0.95 0.81 -14.08
C PRO A 94 -0.87 2.02 -15.01
N VAL A 95 0.31 2.24 -15.60
CA VAL A 95 0.56 3.34 -16.54
C VAL A 95 0.66 2.78 -17.94
N GLU A 96 -0.16 3.31 -18.85
CA GLU A 96 -0.18 2.92 -20.26
C GLU A 96 0.23 4.09 -21.15
N LYS A 97 0.83 3.77 -22.30
CA LYS A 97 1.19 4.77 -23.30
C LYS A 97 0.05 4.99 -24.27
N LEU A 98 -0.48 6.21 -24.30
CA LEU A 98 -1.52 6.61 -25.24
C LEU A 98 -0.91 7.39 -26.41
N GLU A 99 -1.00 6.80 -27.60
CA GLU A 99 -0.75 7.51 -28.86
C GLU A 99 -2.02 8.29 -29.27
N TYR A 100 -1.87 9.60 -29.48
CA TYR A 100 -2.96 10.46 -29.90
C TYR A 100 -2.48 11.48 -30.95
N ARG A 101 -3.43 12.14 -31.63
CA ARG A 101 -3.11 13.22 -32.56
C ARG A 101 -3.30 14.57 -31.87
N GLY A 102 -2.25 15.37 -31.85
CA GLY A 102 -2.26 16.73 -31.32
C GLY A 102 -3.13 17.67 -32.15
N ALA A 103 -3.34 18.89 -31.65
CA ALA A 103 -4.12 19.92 -32.33
C ALA A 103 -3.48 20.39 -33.67
N ASP A 104 -2.19 20.15 -33.84
CA ASP A 104 -1.39 20.37 -35.05
C ASP A 104 -1.47 19.20 -36.05
N GLY A 105 -2.08 18.08 -35.66
CA GLY A 105 -2.20 16.87 -36.45
C GLY A 105 -0.97 15.94 -36.38
N GLU A 106 0.03 16.26 -35.54
CA GLU A 106 1.17 15.38 -35.29
C GLU A 106 0.80 14.25 -34.34
N ALA A 107 1.41 13.08 -34.54
CA ALA A 107 1.27 11.98 -33.59
C ALA A 107 2.11 12.28 -32.35
N THR A 108 1.47 12.23 -31.18
CA THR A 108 2.09 12.48 -29.89
C THR A 108 1.79 11.32 -28.96
N GLU A 109 2.66 11.09 -27.99
CA GLU A 109 2.50 10.08 -26.96
C GLU A 109 2.34 10.76 -25.60
N MET A 110 1.51 10.19 -24.73
CA MET A 110 1.46 10.54 -23.32
C MET A 110 1.36 9.29 -22.45
N ASP A 111 1.95 9.36 -21.26
CA ASP A 111 1.76 8.34 -20.23
C ASP A 111 0.46 8.63 -19.46
N LEU A 112 -0.38 7.61 -19.28
CA LEU A 112 -1.68 7.72 -18.64
C LEU A 112 -1.79 6.67 -17.51
N GLY A 113 -1.91 7.14 -16.27
CA GLY A 113 -2.29 6.29 -15.14
C GLY A 113 -3.77 5.89 -15.25
N PHE A 114 -4.07 4.60 -15.28
CA PHE A 114 -5.43 4.10 -15.39
C PHE A 114 -6.07 3.89 -14.01
N THR A 115 -6.93 4.82 -13.62
CA THR A 115 -7.54 4.88 -12.29
C THR A 115 -8.97 4.31 -12.24
N PHE A 116 -9.54 4.24 -11.04
CA PHE A 116 -10.97 3.93 -10.87
C PHE A 116 -11.91 4.92 -11.59
N ALA A 117 -11.51 6.18 -11.76
CA ALA A 117 -12.35 7.13 -12.48
C ALA A 117 -12.40 6.84 -13.98
N ASP A 118 -11.32 6.33 -14.58
CA ASP A 118 -11.29 5.92 -15.99
C ASP A 118 -12.23 4.75 -16.23
N TYR A 119 -12.25 3.78 -15.32
CA TYR A 119 -13.23 2.70 -15.34
C TYR A 119 -14.66 3.19 -15.12
N ALA A 120 -14.88 4.20 -14.28
CA ALA A 120 -16.20 4.80 -14.05
C ALA A 120 -16.77 5.48 -15.31
N LEU A 121 -15.94 5.93 -16.26
CA LEU A 121 -16.42 6.42 -17.57
C LEU A 121 -17.13 5.33 -18.38
N LEU A 122 -16.81 4.06 -18.14
CA LEU A 122 -17.48 2.92 -18.78
C LEU A 122 -18.85 2.62 -18.16
N MET A 123 -19.22 3.29 -17.06
CA MET A 123 -20.47 3.11 -16.35
C MET A 123 -21.40 4.31 -16.55
N PRO A 124 -22.46 4.19 -17.36
CA PRO A 124 -23.40 5.29 -17.61
C PRO A 124 -24.04 5.87 -16.34
N ALA A 125 -24.21 5.04 -15.31
CA ALA A 125 -24.75 5.48 -14.02
C ALA A 125 -23.84 6.46 -13.26
N LEU A 126 -22.54 6.50 -13.58
CA LEU A 126 -21.56 7.36 -12.91
C LEU A 126 -21.20 8.60 -13.73
N HIS A 127 -21.77 8.77 -14.93
CA HIS A 127 -21.48 9.90 -15.82
C HIS A 127 -21.80 11.27 -15.19
N GLU A 128 -22.72 11.33 -14.23
CA GLU A 128 -23.04 12.55 -13.50
C GLU A 128 -21.86 13.11 -12.67
N HIS A 129 -20.84 12.30 -12.40
CA HIS A 129 -19.63 12.69 -11.67
C HIS A 129 -18.56 13.36 -12.54
N PHE A 130 -18.80 13.51 -13.84
CA PHE A 130 -17.85 14.12 -14.78
C PHE A 130 -18.38 15.43 -15.35
N ARG A 131 -17.49 16.40 -15.55
CA ARG A 131 -17.78 17.65 -16.26
C ARG A 131 -16.70 17.93 -17.29
N VAL A 132 -17.11 18.23 -18.52
CA VAL A 132 -16.18 18.59 -19.58
C VAL A 132 -15.51 19.91 -19.23
N VAL A 133 -14.17 19.91 -19.25
CA VAL A 133 -13.38 21.14 -19.16
C VAL A 133 -13.41 21.81 -20.54
N PRO A 134 -13.86 23.08 -20.65
CA PRO A 134 -13.93 23.77 -21.92
C PRO A 134 -12.57 23.85 -22.62
N ALA A 135 -12.56 23.65 -23.94
CA ALA A 135 -11.36 23.78 -24.75
C ALA A 135 -10.74 25.18 -24.60
N GLY A 136 -9.41 25.24 -24.51
CA GLY A 136 -8.65 26.48 -24.28
C GLY A 136 -8.48 26.88 -22.81
N PHE A 137 -9.04 26.11 -21.87
CA PHE A 137 -8.76 26.27 -20.45
C PHE A 137 -7.66 25.30 -20.00
N GLU A 138 -6.40 25.74 -20.18
CA GLU A 138 -5.23 25.05 -19.65
C GLU A 138 -4.74 25.79 -18.42
N SER A 139 -4.83 25.13 -17.26
CA SER A 139 -4.34 25.66 -15.98
C SER A 139 -3.45 24.60 -15.33
N PRO A 140 -2.34 24.99 -14.67
CA PRO A 140 -1.55 24.06 -13.86
C PRO A 140 -2.35 23.46 -12.70
N GLU A 141 -3.49 24.06 -12.35
CA GLU A 141 -4.41 23.54 -11.32
C GLU A 141 -5.22 22.33 -11.82
N LEU A 142 -5.26 22.07 -13.14
CA LEU A 142 -5.90 20.87 -13.69
C LEU A 142 -4.90 19.71 -13.64
N VAL A 143 -5.04 18.88 -12.61
CA VAL A 143 -4.10 17.79 -12.33
C VAL A 143 -4.74 16.45 -12.72
N PRO A 144 -4.01 15.56 -13.42
CA PRO A 144 -4.43 14.17 -13.64
C PRO A 144 -4.78 13.46 -12.31
N LEU A 145 -5.82 12.63 -12.30
CA LEU A 145 -6.36 12.10 -11.06
C LEU A 145 -5.36 11.22 -10.29
N ASP A 146 -4.57 10.42 -11.01
CA ASP A 146 -3.47 9.63 -10.44
C ASP A 146 -2.51 10.51 -9.62
N GLN A 147 -2.05 11.61 -10.21
CA GLN A 147 -1.15 12.57 -9.54
C GLN A 147 -1.87 13.37 -8.44
N TYR A 148 -3.16 13.68 -8.65
CA TYR A 148 -3.97 14.40 -7.66
C TYR A 148 -4.10 13.62 -6.35
N LEU A 149 -4.13 12.29 -6.40
CA LEU A 149 -4.28 11.44 -5.22
C LEU A 149 -3.03 11.46 -4.31
N ASP A 150 -1.87 11.85 -4.85
CA ASP A 150 -0.60 11.95 -4.13
C ASP A 150 -0.30 13.36 -3.60
N LEU A 151 -1.13 14.36 -3.93
CA LEU A 151 -0.95 15.73 -3.46
C LEU A 151 -1.16 15.87 -1.95
N ASP A 152 -0.45 16.83 -1.35
CA ASP A 152 -0.66 17.23 0.04
C ASP A 152 -1.96 18.03 0.23
N GLU A 153 -2.41 18.19 1.48
CA GLU A 153 -3.67 18.89 1.78
C GLU A 153 -3.72 20.34 1.28
N GLN A 154 -2.59 21.04 1.23
CA GLN A 154 -2.55 22.45 0.79
C GLN A 154 -2.64 22.58 -0.72
N GLN A 155 -2.08 21.62 -1.45
CA GLN A 155 -2.13 21.51 -2.90
C GLN A 155 -3.51 21.06 -3.38
N VAL A 156 -4.14 20.13 -2.66
CA VAL A 156 -5.48 19.61 -2.94
C VAL A 156 -6.53 20.72 -3.02
N ASP A 157 -6.48 21.71 -2.13
CA ASP A 157 -7.43 22.83 -2.09
C ASP A 157 -7.37 23.75 -3.34
N ARG A 158 -6.26 23.71 -4.07
CA ARG A 158 -6.04 24.54 -5.27
C ARG A 158 -6.11 23.75 -6.57
N ALA A 159 -6.14 22.43 -6.50
CA ALA A 159 -6.13 21.56 -7.65
C ALA A 159 -7.54 21.05 -7.99
N VAL A 160 -7.77 20.83 -9.28
CA VAL A 160 -8.98 20.23 -9.83
C VAL A 160 -8.59 18.90 -10.46
N PRO A 161 -9.12 17.77 -9.96
CA PRO A 161 -8.78 16.44 -10.48
C PRO A 161 -9.43 16.23 -11.85
N THR A 162 -8.65 15.69 -12.78
CA THR A 162 -9.07 15.46 -14.16
C THR A 162 -8.71 14.06 -14.65
N VAL A 163 -9.52 13.53 -15.56
CA VAL A 163 -9.18 12.36 -16.37
C VAL A 163 -9.34 12.72 -17.85
N TRP A 164 -8.72 11.93 -18.72
CA TRP A 164 -8.87 12.09 -20.16
C TRP A 164 -10.05 11.26 -20.66
N GLY A 165 -10.81 11.84 -21.57
CA GLY A 165 -11.90 11.18 -22.29
C GLY A 165 -11.78 11.42 -23.79
N ILE A 166 -12.52 10.63 -24.56
CA ILE A 166 -12.63 10.77 -26.01
C ILE A 166 -14.10 11.02 -26.34
N ASP A 167 -14.38 12.04 -27.15
CA ASP A 167 -15.74 12.32 -27.62
C ASP A 167 -16.16 11.43 -28.80
N GLU A 168 -17.38 11.61 -29.29
CA GLU A 168 -17.92 10.88 -30.44
C GLU A 168 -17.16 11.16 -31.75
N GLN A 169 -16.39 12.25 -31.82
CA GLN A 169 -15.59 12.65 -32.97
C GLN A 169 -14.15 12.11 -32.89
N GLY A 170 -13.79 11.41 -31.81
CA GLY A 170 -12.44 10.89 -31.59
C GLY A 170 -11.46 11.95 -31.11
N VAL A 171 -11.94 13.06 -30.55
CA VAL A 171 -11.11 14.14 -30.03
C VAL A 171 -10.89 13.93 -28.53
N LEU A 172 -9.64 14.10 -28.10
CA LEU A 172 -9.26 14.00 -26.69
C LEU A 172 -9.73 15.25 -25.93
N LEU A 173 -10.36 15.04 -24.77
CA LEU A 173 -10.85 16.10 -23.91
C LEU A 173 -10.59 15.80 -22.43
N ARG A 174 -10.48 16.86 -21.62
CA ARG A 174 -10.34 16.72 -20.16
C ARG A 174 -11.71 16.71 -19.49
N LEU A 175 -11.88 15.79 -18.55
CA LEU A 175 -13.06 15.65 -17.72
C LEU A 175 -12.69 15.93 -16.27
N ALA A 176 -13.24 16.98 -15.68
CA ALA A 176 -13.13 17.23 -14.25
C ALA A 176 -13.97 16.21 -13.47
N VAL A 177 -13.38 15.70 -12.39
CA VAL A 177 -13.94 14.61 -11.57
C VAL A 177 -14.55 15.17 -10.30
N SER A 178 -15.77 14.73 -9.95
CA SER A 178 -16.43 15.16 -8.72
C SER A 178 -15.72 14.61 -7.47
N ARG A 179 -15.82 15.34 -6.35
CA ARG A 179 -15.26 14.94 -5.05
C ARG A 179 -15.70 13.53 -4.59
N ALA A 180 -16.95 13.15 -4.85
CA ALA A 180 -17.45 11.83 -4.50
C ALA A 180 -16.70 10.70 -5.22
N LEU A 181 -16.40 10.89 -6.51
CA LEU A 181 -15.65 9.91 -7.29
C LEU A 181 -14.17 9.90 -6.90
N VAL A 182 -13.58 11.05 -6.55
CA VAL A 182 -12.22 11.11 -5.96
C VAL A 182 -12.13 10.26 -4.69
N PHE A 183 -13.11 10.38 -3.78
CA PHE A 183 -13.13 9.55 -2.57
C PHE A 183 -13.23 8.06 -2.90
N ALA A 184 -14.04 7.68 -3.89
CA ALA A 184 -14.12 6.29 -4.33
C ALA A 184 -12.78 5.79 -4.92
N CYS A 185 -12.05 6.64 -5.64
CA CYS A 185 -10.71 6.30 -6.14
C CYS A 185 -9.71 6.11 -5.00
N ARG A 186 -9.73 6.99 -3.99
CA ARG A 186 -8.88 6.88 -2.80
C ARG A 186 -9.18 5.63 -1.97
N ASP A 187 -10.46 5.26 -1.84
CA ASP A 187 -10.88 4.02 -1.21
C ASP A 187 -10.37 2.77 -1.96
N ARG A 188 -10.45 2.76 -3.30
CA ARG A 188 -9.87 1.69 -4.12
C ARG A 188 -8.35 1.63 -4.00
N LEU A 189 -7.68 2.78 -3.95
CA LEU A 189 -6.24 2.86 -3.77
C LEU A 189 -5.79 2.33 -2.40
N ASN A 190 -6.47 2.73 -1.33
CA ASN A 190 -6.18 2.23 0.02
C ASN A 190 -6.38 0.71 0.12
N TYR A 191 -7.46 0.21 -0.51
CA TYR A 191 -7.69 -1.23 -0.61
C TYR A 191 -6.55 -1.92 -1.37
N TRP A 192 -6.10 -1.35 -2.50
CA TRP A 192 -4.98 -1.87 -3.27
C TRP A 192 -3.68 -1.93 -2.48
N ARG A 193 -3.30 -0.85 -1.80
CA ARG A 193 -2.10 -0.82 -0.93
C ARG A 193 -2.17 -1.86 0.19
N THR A 194 -3.35 -2.07 0.78
CA THR A 194 -3.56 -3.15 1.77
C THR A 194 -3.28 -4.54 1.16
N LEU A 195 -3.69 -4.77 -0.10
CA LEU A 195 -3.40 -6.03 -0.78
C LEU A 195 -1.91 -6.21 -1.08
N GLN A 196 -1.24 -5.13 -1.51
CA GLN A 196 0.20 -5.14 -1.72
C GLN A 196 0.92 -5.53 -0.42
N GLU A 197 0.60 -4.88 0.69
CA GLU A 197 1.19 -5.16 2.02
C GLU A 197 0.99 -6.62 2.43
N LEU A 198 -0.24 -7.13 2.30
CA LEU A 198 -0.58 -8.52 2.66
C LEU A 198 0.22 -9.54 1.86
N ALA A 199 0.56 -9.19 0.63
CA ALA A 199 1.29 -10.05 -0.27
C ALA A 199 2.81 -9.73 -0.30
N GLY A 200 3.29 -8.93 0.66
CA GLY A 200 4.70 -8.66 0.89
C GLY A 200 5.31 -7.57 -0.02
N ILE A 201 4.50 -6.84 -0.77
CA ILE A 201 4.92 -5.68 -1.57
C ILE A 201 4.62 -4.40 -0.79
N HIS A 202 5.54 -3.43 -0.82
CA HIS A 202 5.38 -2.15 -0.11
C HIS A 202 4.98 -2.29 1.37
N ASN A 203 5.63 -3.23 2.08
CA ASN A 203 5.38 -3.38 3.50
C ASN A 203 6.00 -2.20 4.27
N PHE A 204 5.15 -1.35 4.82
CA PHE A 204 5.54 -0.14 5.56
C PHE A 204 6.65 -0.40 6.60
N TYR A 205 6.56 -1.48 7.37
CA TYR A 205 7.57 -1.78 8.40
C TYR A 205 8.92 -2.18 7.81
N VAL A 206 8.92 -2.82 6.64
CA VAL A 206 10.15 -3.18 5.93
C VAL A 206 10.77 -1.91 5.34
N GLU A 207 9.98 -1.04 4.71
CA GLU A 207 10.46 0.22 4.15
C GLU A 207 11.00 1.17 5.24
N GLU A 208 10.29 1.32 6.35
CA GLU A 208 10.74 2.11 7.51
C GLU A 208 12.05 1.56 8.10
N ALA A 209 12.17 0.23 8.21
CA ALA A 209 13.40 -0.40 8.67
C ALA A 209 14.58 -0.17 7.71
N ILE A 210 14.34 -0.24 6.39
CA ILE A 210 15.34 0.07 5.37
C ILE A 210 15.77 1.53 5.46
N GLU A 211 14.83 2.48 5.55
CA GLU A 211 15.14 3.90 5.63
C GLU A 211 15.97 4.22 6.88
N ARG A 212 15.59 3.67 8.05
CA ARG A 212 16.38 3.84 9.27
C ARG A 212 17.81 3.34 9.12
N VAL A 213 18.00 2.17 8.50
CA VAL A 213 19.34 1.62 8.24
C VAL A 213 20.11 2.53 7.28
N ILE A 214 19.48 3.05 6.23
CA ILE A 214 20.11 3.97 5.28
C ILE A 214 20.53 5.28 5.99
N GLU A 215 19.67 5.84 6.84
CA GLU A 215 19.99 7.04 7.62
C GLU A 215 21.16 6.81 8.58
N GLU A 216 21.19 5.68 9.28
CA GLU A 216 22.29 5.29 10.16
C GLU A 216 23.61 5.13 9.39
N GLN A 217 23.58 4.50 8.21
CA GLN A 217 24.76 4.36 7.35
C GLN A 217 25.26 5.71 6.83
N ARG A 218 24.36 6.59 6.36
CA ARG A 218 24.75 7.95 5.91
C ARG A 218 25.41 8.74 7.04
N ALA A 219 24.86 8.67 8.25
CA ALA A 219 25.44 9.33 9.41
C ALA A 219 26.83 8.77 9.76
N ALA A 220 27.04 7.45 9.64
CA ALA A 220 28.33 6.81 9.85
C ALA A 220 29.35 7.23 8.78
N ASP A 221 28.96 7.24 7.50
CA ASP A 221 29.81 7.68 6.39
C ASP A 221 30.20 9.16 6.53
N GLU A 222 29.26 10.02 6.93
CA GLU A 222 29.54 11.44 7.18
C GLU A 222 30.53 11.62 8.33
N ALA A 223 30.37 10.88 9.44
CA ALA A 223 31.30 10.89 10.55
C ALA A 223 32.70 10.40 10.15
N GLU A 224 32.80 9.32 9.38
CA GLU A 224 34.09 8.81 8.86
C GLU A 224 34.76 9.84 7.95
N ARG A 225 34.00 10.50 7.07
CA ARG A 225 34.52 11.56 6.19
C ARG A 225 35.03 12.75 6.99
N GLU A 226 34.32 13.16 8.03
CA GLU A 226 34.78 14.23 8.92
C GLU A 226 36.07 13.85 9.66
N GLU A 227 36.17 12.62 10.17
CA GLU A 227 37.38 12.12 10.83
C GLU A 227 38.56 12.04 9.87
N LEU A 228 38.36 11.50 8.66
CA LEU A 228 39.39 11.45 7.62
C LEU A 228 39.82 12.84 7.18
N MET A 229 38.89 13.81 7.06
CA MET A 229 39.25 15.19 6.74
C MET A 229 40.08 15.84 7.83
N LYS A 230 39.72 15.66 9.12
CA LYS A 230 40.52 16.16 10.25
C LYS A 230 41.90 15.53 10.28
N ALA A 231 41.99 14.21 10.13
CA ALA A 231 43.27 13.51 10.08
C ALA A 231 44.14 13.97 8.90
N HIS A 232 43.52 14.23 7.73
CA HIS A 232 44.23 14.75 6.58
C HIS A 232 44.70 16.20 6.80
N GLU A 233 43.89 17.05 7.43
CA GLU A 233 44.27 18.42 7.80
C GLU A 233 45.46 18.42 8.77
N GLU A 234 45.43 17.57 9.79
CA GLU A 234 46.55 17.38 10.72
C GLU A 234 47.84 16.92 10.01
N GLN A 235 47.72 16.00 9.04
CA GLN A 235 48.86 15.56 8.22
C GLN A 235 49.40 16.69 7.33
N LEU A 236 48.52 17.52 6.74
CA LEU A 236 48.94 18.66 5.93
C LEU A 236 49.68 19.70 6.79
N ASP A 237 49.18 19.96 8.00
CA ASP A 237 49.84 20.87 8.94
C ASP A 237 51.18 20.32 9.40
N SER A 238 51.30 19.02 9.70
CA SER A 238 52.59 18.41 10.05
C SER A 238 53.60 18.52 8.91
N VAL A 239 53.21 18.15 7.68
CA VAL A 239 54.07 18.27 6.48
C VAL A 239 54.45 19.74 6.24
N ARG A 240 53.54 20.68 6.46
CA ARG A 240 53.81 22.12 6.31
C ARG A 240 54.82 22.61 7.34
N THR A 241 54.73 22.18 8.60
CA THR A 241 55.71 22.52 9.65
C THR A 241 57.08 21.93 9.35
N GLU A 242 57.16 20.64 8.99
CA GLU A 242 58.41 19.99 8.61
C GLU A 242 59.06 20.63 7.37
N ALA A 243 58.26 20.98 6.36
CA ALA A 243 58.75 21.68 5.17
C ALA A 243 59.27 23.08 5.52
N ALA A 244 58.60 23.82 6.40
CA ALA A 244 59.07 25.13 6.88
C ALA A 244 60.38 25.00 7.64
N ASP A 245 60.51 24.02 8.54
CA ASP A 245 61.75 23.74 9.28
C ASP A 245 62.90 23.38 8.34
N LYS A 246 62.63 22.55 7.33
CA LYS A 246 63.62 22.16 6.33
C LYS A 246 64.08 23.33 5.46
N VAL A 247 63.15 24.19 5.02
CA VAL A 247 63.48 25.41 4.26
C VAL A 247 64.27 26.39 5.11
N MET A 248 63.89 26.57 6.38
CA MET A 248 64.64 27.42 7.32
C MET A 248 66.05 26.87 7.58
N GLY A 249 66.20 25.56 7.74
CA GLY A 249 67.51 24.90 7.85
C GLY A 249 68.39 25.13 6.62
N GLN A 250 67.83 24.96 5.41
CA GLN A 250 68.54 25.27 4.16
C GLN A 250 68.92 26.75 4.06
N LEU A 251 68.05 27.66 4.50
CA LEU A 251 68.32 29.10 4.46
C LEU A 251 69.43 29.49 5.43
N VAL A 252 69.46 28.86 6.62
CA VAL A 252 70.53 29.01 7.60
C VAL A 252 71.85 28.41 7.09
N ASP A 253 71.84 27.25 6.44
CA ASP A 253 73.05 26.66 5.84
C ASP A 253 73.63 27.54 4.71
N VAL A 254 72.77 28.16 3.90
CA VAL A 254 73.16 29.14 2.88
C VAL A 254 73.73 30.42 3.53
N LEU A 255 73.16 30.88 4.65
CA LEU A 255 73.63 32.07 5.38
C LEU A 255 74.91 31.82 6.21
N MET A 256 75.12 30.60 6.69
CA MET A 256 76.27 30.20 7.53
C MET A 256 77.47 29.70 6.72
N GLY A 257 77.44 29.86 5.39
CA GLY A 257 78.65 29.78 4.56
C GLY A 257 78.97 28.39 4.02
N ALA A 258 77.97 27.58 3.66
CA ALA A 258 78.18 26.50 2.72
C ALA A 258 78.38 27.06 1.29
N ASP A 259 79.59 26.83 0.79
CA ASP A 259 80.17 27.20 -0.51
C ASP A 259 79.19 27.39 -1.69
N LEU A 260 79.16 28.61 -2.23
CA LEU A 260 78.48 29.00 -3.48
C LEU A 260 79.20 28.47 -4.75
N SER A 261 80.15 27.54 -4.61
CA SER A 261 81.00 27.08 -5.71
C SER A 261 80.48 25.85 -6.48
N ASP A 262 79.41 25.18 -6.04
CA ASP A 262 78.90 23.96 -6.73
C ASP A 262 77.63 24.16 -7.58
N MET A 263 77.10 25.38 -7.69
CA MET A 263 75.92 25.68 -8.53
C MET A 263 76.24 26.20 -9.95
N ILE A 264 77.48 26.06 -10.43
CA ILE A 264 77.87 26.39 -11.83
C ILE A 264 78.35 25.13 -12.59
N GLY A 265 78.06 23.93 -12.06
CA GLY A 265 78.62 22.68 -12.57
C GLY A 265 77.61 21.61 -12.95
N GLY A 266 76.78 21.85 -13.99
CA GLY A 266 76.37 20.78 -14.89
C GLY A 266 74.98 20.16 -14.73
N GLY A 267 74.28 20.14 -15.86
CA GLY A 267 73.46 18.98 -16.25
C GLY A 267 72.05 18.91 -15.68
N SER A 268 71.11 19.54 -16.38
CA SER A 268 69.69 19.19 -16.30
C SER A 268 69.47 17.69 -16.58
N PRO A 269 68.64 16.98 -15.80
CA PRO A 269 67.82 15.92 -16.35
C PRO A 269 66.32 16.26 -16.26
N LEU A 270 65.63 15.81 -17.29
CA LEU A 270 64.22 15.97 -17.59
C LEU A 270 63.27 15.68 -16.42
N ALA A 271 62.23 16.49 -16.37
CA ALA A 271 60.96 16.17 -15.72
C ALA A 271 60.46 14.78 -16.16
N THR A 272 60.16 13.92 -15.20
CA THR A 272 59.43 12.67 -15.44
C THR A 272 58.21 12.66 -14.51
N MET A 273 57.01 12.72 -15.10
CA MET A 273 55.75 12.48 -14.42
C MET A 273 55.70 11.02 -13.94
N PRO A 274 55.21 10.70 -12.72
CA PRO A 274 54.78 9.34 -12.45
C PRO A 274 53.48 9.08 -13.20
N ALA A 275 53.57 8.16 -14.16
CA ALA A 275 52.45 7.59 -14.88
C ALA A 275 51.65 6.66 -13.97
N LYS A 276 50.33 6.68 -14.20
CA LYS A 276 49.34 5.67 -13.83
C LYS A 276 49.87 4.25 -14.05
N ALA A 277 49.97 3.46 -12.98
CA ALA A 277 50.15 2.01 -13.07
C ALA A 277 48.78 1.34 -12.91
N ALA A 278 48.35 0.69 -13.98
CA ALA A 278 47.22 -0.21 -13.99
C ALA A 278 47.57 -1.54 -13.32
N ALA A 279 46.53 -2.14 -12.77
CA ALA A 279 46.29 -3.56 -12.53
C ALA A 279 47.41 -4.55 -12.92
N ASP A 280 47.82 -5.35 -11.93
CA ASP A 280 48.17 -6.75 -12.16
C ASP A 280 47.32 -7.64 -11.24
N THR A 281 46.67 -8.58 -11.90
CA THR A 281 45.81 -9.65 -11.39
C THR A 281 46.60 -10.81 -10.80
N LEU A 282 45.93 -11.60 -9.94
CA LEU A 282 45.84 -13.08 -9.87
C LEU A 282 45.87 -13.57 -8.40
N PRO A 283 45.32 -14.76 -8.04
CA PRO A 283 44.27 -15.58 -8.67
C PRO A 283 43.14 -15.98 -7.67
N LEU A 284 42.07 -16.58 -8.21
CA LEU A 284 41.05 -17.34 -7.47
C LEU A 284 41.67 -18.51 -6.68
N ALA A 285 41.17 -18.74 -5.47
CA ALA A 285 41.10 -20.06 -4.87
C ALA A 285 39.79 -20.19 -4.07
N GLU A 286 38.95 -21.11 -4.52
CA GLU A 286 37.75 -21.62 -3.85
C GLU A 286 38.09 -22.16 -2.46
N THR A 287 37.19 -21.94 -1.51
CA THR A 287 36.84 -22.97 -0.53
C THR A 287 35.34 -22.93 -0.32
N ALA A 288 34.69 -24.04 -0.65
CA ALA A 288 33.30 -24.34 -0.36
C ALA A 288 33.24 -25.29 0.86
N GLU A 289 32.18 -25.08 1.65
CA GLU A 289 31.39 -26.02 2.45
C GLU A 289 32.04 -26.83 3.58
N GLU A 290 31.51 -26.64 4.80
CA GLU A 290 30.88 -27.74 5.54
C GLU A 290 29.87 -27.23 6.60
N THR A 291 28.59 -27.58 6.37
CA THR A 291 27.57 -28.07 7.31
C THR A 291 27.27 -27.33 8.62
N ALA A 292 26.01 -26.89 8.76
CA ALA A 292 25.32 -26.82 10.04
C ALA A 292 23.91 -27.43 9.90
N GLU A 293 23.67 -28.47 10.68
CA GLU A 293 22.47 -29.29 10.72
C GLU A 293 21.22 -28.50 11.16
N ALA A 294 20.09 -28.93 10.61
CA ALA A 294 18.76 -28.62 11.07
C ALA A 294 18.46 -29.40 12.36
N GLU A 295 17.89 -28.73 13.37
CA GLU A 295 17.16 -29.37 14.45
C GLU A 295 15.70 -28.87 14.48
N ALA A 296 14.83 -29.84 14.68
CA ALA A 296 13.39 -29.83 14.49
C ALA A 296 12.62 -29.03 15.53
N GLU A 297 11.51 -28.44 15.08
CA GLU A 297 10.42 -27.93 15.91
C GLU A 297 9.67 -29.07 16.60
N ALA A 298 9.26 -28.84 17.85
CA ALA A 298 8.34 -29.67 18.59
C ALA A 298 6.93 -29.09 18.48
N GLU A 299 6.00 -29.90 17.95
CA GLU A 299 4.57 -29.60 17.85
C GLU A 299 3.91 -29.45 19.24
N VAL A 300 3.04 -28.44 19.35
CA VAL A 300 2.10 -28.25 20.47
C VAL A 300 0.73 -28.78 20.02
N GLU A 301 0.17 -29.73 20.76
CA GLU A 301 -1.19 -30.24 20.55
C GLU A 301 -2.25 -29.14 20.81
N ALA A 302 -3.24 -29.06 19.92
CA ALA A 302 -4.40 -28.19 20.03
C ALA A 302 -5.55 -28.91 20.77
N GLU A 303 -6.05 -28.30 21.85
CA GLU A 303 -7.34 -28.66 22.47
C GLU A 303 -8.51 -27.93 21.78
N ALA A 304 -9.65 -28.62 21.75
CA ALA A 304 -10.87 -28.27 21.03
C ALA A 304 -11.63 -27.07 21.64
N GLU A 305 -12.24 -26.25 20.78
CA GLU A 305 -13.10 -25.12 21.15
C GLU A 305 -14.40 -25.61 21.82
N GLU A 306 -14.64 -25.18 23.06
CA GLU A 306 -15.94 -25.27 23.75
C GLU A 306 -16.87 -24.15 23.27
N GLU A 307 -18.14 -24.48 23.04
CA GLU A 307 -19.21 -23.51 22.75
C GLU A 307 -19.37 -22.50 23.90
N LEU A 308 -18.88 -21.28 23.69
CA LEU A 308 -19.07 -20.16 24.63
C LEU A 308 -20.50 -19.61 24.51
N SER A 309 -21.46 -20.24 25.19
CA SER A 309 -22.79 -19.67 25.41
C SER A 309 -22.69 -18.63 26.54
N PHE A 310 -22.67 -17.34 26.20
CA PHE A 310 -22.69 -16.25 27.17
C PHE A 310 -24.11 -16.04 27.70
N ASP A 311 -24.34 -16.42 28.96
CA ASP A 311 -25.62 -16.25 29.65
C ASP A 311 -25.95 -14.77 29.97
N GLU A 312 -24.98 -13.86 29.85
CA GLU A 312 -25.09 -12.43 30.17
C GLU A 312 -25.42 -11.58 28.92
N PRO A 313 -26.26 -10.54 29.04
CA PRO A 313 -26.54 -9.63 27.93
C PRO A 313 -25.28 -8.88 27.50
N TRP A 314 -24.98 -8.88 26.20
CA TRP A 314 -23.81 -8.20 25.65
C TRP A 314 -24.08 -7.59 24.27
N LEU A 315 -23.18 -6.72 23.83
CA LEU A 315 -23.30 -6.00 22.55
C LEU A 315 -21.97 -6.10 21.79
N ASP A 316 -21.99 -6.68 20.59
CA ASP A 316 -20.86 -6.72 19.68
C ASP A 316 -20.62 -5.33 19.07
N THR A 317 -19.88 -4.53 19.83
CA THR A 317 -19.61 -3.12 19.52
C THR A 317 -18.89 -2.96 18.19
N ALA A 318 -18.08 -3.96 17.78
CA ALA A 318 -17.36 -3.94 16.51
C ALA A 318 -18.29 -4.05 15.30
N MET A 319 -19.44 -4.70 15.47
CA MET A 319 -20.45 -4.88 14.41
C MET A 319 -21.46 -3.72 14.33
N CYS A 320 -21.42 -2.75 15.25
CA CYS A 320 -22.38 -1.66 15.30
C CYS A 320 -22.30 -0.73 14.08
N THR A 321 -23.44 -0.49 13.41
CA THR A 321 -23.58 0.41 12.24
C THR A 321 -24.04 1.83 12.58
N THR A 322 -24.14 2.20 13.85
CA THR A 322 -24.46 3.57 14.32
C THR A 322 -25.82 4.12 13.84
N CYS A 323 -26.80 3.23 13.66
CA CYS A 323 -28.14 3.55 13.15
C CYS A 323 -29.08 4.23 14.16
N ASP A 324 -28.70 4.37 15.44
CA ASP A 324 -29.49 4.98 16.54
C ASP A 324 -30.77 4.22 16.96
N ASP A 325 -31.11 3.11 16.29
CA ASP A 325 -32.36 2.37 16.56
C ASP A 325 -32.46 1.83 18.01
N CYS A 326 -31.36 1.29 18.56
CA CYS A 326 -31.32 0.78 19.93
C CYS A 326 -31.49 1.88 21.00
N MET A 327 -30.98 3.09 20.74
CA MET A 327 -31.19 4.24 21.62
C MET A 327 -32.59 4.83 21.49
N GLY A 328 -33.27 4.60 20.36
CA GLY A 328 -34.70 4.85 20.23
C GLY A 328 -35.55 4.02 21.20
N ILE A 329 -35.08 2.84 21.59
CA ILE A 329 -35.74 1.94 22.55
C ILE A 329 -35.46 2.39 23.99
N ASN A 330 -34.20 2.41 24.43
CA ASN A 330 -33.85 2.76 25.81
C ASN A 330 -32.48 3.45 25.92
N LYS A 331 -32.50 4.78 26.10
CA LYS A 331 -31.33 5.66 26.20
C LYS A 331 -30.51 5.53 27.48
N MET A 332 -31.04 4.81 28.47
CA MET A 332 -30.32 4.53 29.72
C MET A 332 -29.51 3.24 29.61
N MET A 333 -29.97 2.31 28.77
CA MET A 333 -29.38 1.00 28.52
C MET A 333 -28.26 1.06 27.48
N PHE A 334 -28.47 1.80 26.38
CA PHE A 334 -27.52 1.94 25.28
C PHE A 334 -26.92 3.34 25.24
N VAL A 335 -25.59 3.43 25.09
CA VAL A 335 -24.87 4.69 24.89
C VAL A 335 -23.81 4.52 23.80
N TYR A 336 -23.39 5.62 23.18
CA TYR A 336 -22.25 5.59 22.27
C TYR A 336 -20.93 5.72 23.03
N ASN A 337 -19.92 4.94 22.61
CA ASN A 337 -18.53 5.14 23.00
C ASN A 337 -17.87 6.27 22.17
N ASP A 338 -16.59 6.53 22.40
CA ASP A 338 -15.83 7.60 21.72
C ASP A 338 -15.72 7.39 20.20
N ASN A 339 -15.80 6.14 19.74
CA ASN A 339 -15.80 5.75 18.32
C ASN A 339 -17.21 5.79 17.69
N LYS A 340 -18.21 6.33 18.39
CA LYS A 340 -19.63 6.38 18.00
C LYS A 340 -20.28 5.00 17.83
N GLN A 341 -19.73 3.94 18.42
CA GLN A 341 -20.33 2.59 18.41
C GLN A 341 -21.17 2.38 19.68
N ALA A 342 -22.31 1.71 19.54
CA ALA A 342 -23.20 1.48 20.67
C ALA A 342 -22.55 0.48 21.65
N ILE A 343 -22.62 0.79 22.94
CA ILE A 343 -22.21 -0.08 24.04
C ILE A 343 -23.36 -0.24 25.02
N LEU A 344 -23.41 -1.40 25.67
CA LEU A 344 -24.38 -1.67 26.73
C LEU A 344 -23.86 -1.07 28.05
N ARG A 345 -24.48 0.00 28.52
CA ARG A 345 -24.06 0.72 29.74
C ARG A 345 -24.61 0.06 31.00
N ASP A 346 -25.90 -0.21 30.99
CA ASP A 346 -26.61 -0.78 32.13
C ASP A 346 -27.74 -1.69 31.61
N PRO A 347 -27.53 -3.02 31.58
CA PRO A 347 -28.55 -3.98 31.15
C PRO A 347 -29.79 -4.01 32.06
N SER A 348 -29.68 -3.49 33.29
CA SER A 348 -30.77 -3.44 34.28
C SER A 348 -31.58 -2.13 34.23
N ALA A 349 -31.25 -1.21 33.33
CA ALA A 349 -31.92 0.08 33.21
C ALA A 349 -33.34 0.01 32.57
N GLY A 350 -33.82 -1.18 32.22
CA GLY A 350 -35.14 -1.42 31.64
C GLY A 350 -35.57 -2.88 31.72
N PRO A 351 -36.82 -3.20 31.33
CA PRO A 351 -37.32 -4.57 31.22
C PRO A 351 -36.56 -5.37 30.16
N TYR A 352 -36.53 -6.70 30.29
CA TYR A 352 -35.91 -7.60 29.30
C TYR A 352 -36.54 -7.43 27.91
N ALA A 353 -37.82 -7.07 27.84
CA ALA A 353 -38.49 -6.71 26.60
C ALA A 353 -37.75 -5.63 25.78
N ASP A 354 -37.09 -4.67 26.42
CA ASP A 354 -36.34 -3.61 25.73
C ASP A 354 -35.07 -4.15 25.06
N LEU A 355 -34.38 -5.10 25.70
CA LEU A 355 -33.21 -5.78 25.13
C LEU A 355 -33.60 -6.62 23.90
N VAL A 356 -34.69 -7.37 24.01
CA VAL A 356 -35.20 -8.20 22.89
C VAL A 356 -35.68 -7.33 21.74
N ALA A 357 -36.40 -6.24 22.03
CA ALA A 357 -36.83 -5.29 21.00
C ALA A 357 -35.64 -4.59 20.31
N ALA A 358 -34.60 -4.24 21.07
CA ALA A 358 -33.38 -3.65 20.52
C ALA A 358 -32.62 -4.66 19.62
N ALA A 359 -32.57 -5.94 20.00
CA ALA A 359 -31.95 -6.98 19.17
C ALA A 359 -32.70 -7.23 17.86
N GLU A 360 -34.03 -7.23 17.88
CA GLU A 360 -34.85 -7.41 16.68
C GLU A 360 -34.77 -6.24 15.70
N ILE A 361 -34.68 -5.01 16.20
CA ILE A 361 -34.61 -3.82 15.34
C ILE A 361 -33.20 -3.56 14.81
N CYS A 362 -32.16 -4.09 15.47
CA CYS A 362 -30.78 -3.86 15.11
C CYS A 362 -30.46 -4.36 13.68
N PRO A 363 -30.13 -3.47 12.73
CA PRO A 363 -29.79 -3.88 11.36
C PRO A 363 -28.55 -4.76 11.29
N ALA A 364 -27.62 -4.59 12.24
CA ALA A 364 -26.37 -5.34 12.34
C ALA A 364 -26.49 -6.64 13.16
N LYS A 365 -27.63 -6.85 13.84
CA LYS A 365 -27.86 -7.97 14.77
C LYS A 365 -26.73 -8.15 15.80
N CYS A 366 -26.20 -7.05 16.30
CA CYS A 366 -25.04 -7.01 17.19
C CYS A 366 -25.41 -6.90 18.68
N ILE A 367 -26.68 -7.14 19.04
CA ILE A 367 -27.19 -7.06 20.41
C ILE A 367 -27.64 -8.45 20.80
N HIS A 368 -27.09 -8.97 21.89
CA HIS A 368 -27.31 -10.31 22.41
C HIS A 368 -28.01 -10.19 23.78
N PRO A 369 -29.34 -10.40 23.86
CA PRO A 369 -30.10 -10.18 25.10
C PRO A 369 -29.73 -11.07 26.27
N GLY A 370 -29.11 -12.24 26.05
CA GLY A 370 -28.77 -13.21 27.10
C GLY A 370 -30.00 -13.78 27.81
N LYS A 371 -29.82 -14.24 29.05
CA LYS A 371 -30.93 -14.68 29.92
C LYS A 371 -31.61 -13.48 30.60
N PRO A 372 -32.93 -13.55 30.85
CA PRO A 372 -33.65 -12.49 31.55
C PRO A 372 -33.17 -12.34 32.99
N MET A 373 -32.92 -11.10 33.40
CA MET A 373 -32.46 -10.75 34.75
C MET A 373 -33.59 -10.71 35.78
N ASP A 374 -34.84 -10.46 35.37
CA ASP A 374 -36.04 -10.54 36.24
C ASP A 374 -36.90 -11.77 35.88
N PRO A 375 -36.95 -12.79 36.76
CA PRO A 375 -37.78 -13.98 36.55
C PRO A 375 -39.29 -13.75 36.58
N ASN A 376 -39.77 -12.57 37.00
CA ASN A 376 -41.20 -12.28 37.17
C ASN A 376 -41.78 -11.33 36.10
N GLU A 377 -41.05 -11.09 35.00
CA GLU A 377 -41.52 -10.21 33.92
C GLU A 377 -42.70 -10.83 33.15
N PRO A 378 -43.77 -10.05 32.85
CA PRO A 378 -44.89 -10.57 32.08
C PRO A 378 -44.48 -11.00 30.67
N GLY A 379 -44.83 -12.22 30.27
CA GLY A 379 -44.55 -12.74 28.92
C GLY A 379 -43.13 -13.29 28.73
N LEU A 380 -42.45 -13.67 29.80
CA LEU A 380 -41.05 -14.12 29.79
C LEU A 380 -40.76 -15.27 28.80
N GLU A 381 -41.62 -16.28 28.73
CA GLU A 381 -41.43 -17.43 27.83
C GLU A 381 -41.41 -17.00 26.36
N ASP A 382 -42.29 -16.08 25.97
CA ASP A 382 -42.35 -15.53 24.61
C ASP A 382 -41.13 -14.65 24.30
N LEU A 383 -40.64 -13.88 25.29
CA LEU A 383 -39.44 -13.05 25.14
C LEU A 383 -38.17 -13.89 24.99
N ILE A 384 -38.03 -14.97 25.76
CA ILE A 384 -36.89 -15.91 25.63
C ILE A 384 -36.90 -16.57 24.24
N ALA A 385 -38.08 -16.99 23.75
CA ALA A 385 -38.19 -17.58 22.42
C ALA A 385 -37.79 -16.60 21.30
N ARG A 386 -38.08 -15.31 21.47
CA ARG A 386 -37.69 -14.24 20.53
C ARG A 386 -36.22 -13.85 20.64
N ALA A 387 -35.61 -13.98 21.81
CA ALA A 387 -34.20 -13.71 22.04
C ALA A 387 -33.28 -14.84 21.53
N ALA A 388 -33.77 -16.09 21.50
CA ALA A 388 -33.00 -17.27 21.09
C ALA A 388 -32.19 -17.15 19.78
N PRO A 389 -32.70 -16.55 18.66
CA PRO A 389 -31.90 -16.39 17.45
C PRO A 389 -30.79 -15.32 17.55
N PHE A 390 -30.75 -14.54 18.62
CA PHE A 390 -29.78 -13.48 18.87
C PHE A 390 -28.81 -13.82 20.01
N ASN A 391 -28.97 -14.95 20.69
CA ASN A 391 -28.09 -15.36 21.80
C ASN A 391 -26.97 -16.29 21.36
#